data_AF-A0AAW2H0C8-F1
#
_entry.id   AF-A0AAW2H0C8-F1
#
_cell.length_a   1.000
_cell.length_b   1.000
_cell.length_c   1.000
_cell.angle_alpha   90.00
_cell.angle_beta   90.00
_cell.angle_gamma   90.00
#
_symmetry.space_group_name_H-M   'P 1'
#
loop_
_entity.id
_entity.type
_entity.pdbx_description
1 polymer ?
#
loop_
_entity_poly.entity_id
_entity_poly.type
_entity_poly.pdbx_seq_one_letter_code
_entity_poly.pdbx_strand_id
1 'polypeptide(L)'
;MLLIQPTEEMSKQIQIELNENPATRDKDLEIIKEWLAKQPHLPKFNDDQRIMTFLRGCKFSLEKCKRKLDMYFTMRAVVPEFFSNRDITRPALQEITKLVHLPPLPGLTKKGCRVIIMRGIDKDCPTPNIPETMKV
;
A
#
# COMPACT_ATOMS: atom_id res chain seq x y z
N MET A 1 0.46 13.81 15.18
CA MET A 1 0.21 12.65 14.30
C MET A 1 -1.22 12.17 14.56
N LEU A 2 -2.10 12.10 13.55
CA LEU A 2 -3.53 11.76 13.75
C LEU A 2 -3.79 10.26 13.98
N LEU A 3 -2.82 9.40 13.67
CA LEU A 3 -2.92 7.94 13.81
C LEU A 3 -2.05 7.43 14.96
N ILE A 4 -2.63 6.62 15.83
CA ILE A 4 -1.93 5.99 16.96
C ILE A 4 -1.03 4.89 16.42
N GLN A 5 0.25 4.92 16.80
CA GLN A 5 1.23 3.89 16.44
C GLN A 5 1.08 2.66 17.34
N PRO A 6 1.43 1.46 16.86
CA PRO A 6 1.40 0.26 17.69
C PRO A 6 2.33 0.40 18.91
N THR A 7 1.93 -0.18 20.06
CA THR A 7 2.82 -0.27 21.22
C THR A 7 4.00 -1.21 20.93
N GLU A 8 4.98 -1.27 21.84
CA GLU A 8 6.11 -2.19 21.68
C GLU A 8 5.66 -3.66 21.65
N GLU A 9 4.72 -4.04 22.52
CA GLU A 9 4.19 -5.41 22.58
C GLU A 9 3.47 -5.77 21.27
N MET A 10 2.62 -4.87 20.78
CA MET A 10 1.93 -5.05 19.49
C MET A 10 2.94 -5.13 18.34
N SER A 11 3.98 -4.30 18.36
CA SER A 11 5.01 -4.30 17.32
C SER A 11 5.78 -5.63 17.30
N LYS A 12 6.07 -6.23 18.46
CA LYS A 12 6.67 -7.57 18.55
C LYS A 12 5.74 -8.64 18.01
N GLN A 13 4.45 -8.57 18.34
CA GLN A 13 3.45 -9.52 17.82
C GLN A 13 3.32 -9.44 16.28
N ILE A 14 3.27 -8.23 15.73
CA ILE A 14 3.22 -8.00 14.28
C ILE A 14 4.46 -8.58 13.60
N GLN A 15 5.66 -8.34 14.15
CA GLN A 15 6.90 -8.89 13.60
C GLN A 15 6.87 -10.42 13.53
N ILE A 16 6.39 -11.09 14.58
CA ILE A 16 6.22 -12.55 14.60
C ILE A 16 5.24 -13.00 13.50
N GLU A 17 4.09 -12.35 13.37
CA GLU A 17 3.08 -12.72 12.35
C GLU A 17 3.58 -12.55 10.91
N LEU A 18 4.46 -11.57 10.69
CA LEU A 18 5.07 -11.27 9.40
C LEU A 18 6.35 -12.08 9.13
N ASN A 19 6.80 -12.92 10.06
CA ASN A 19 8.12 -13.58 9.99
C ASN A 19 9.27 -12.57 9.82
N GLU A 20 9.16 -11.39 10.41
CA GLU A 20 10.20 -10.36 10.37
C GLU A 20 11.28 -10.69 11.40
N ASN A 21 12.49 -11.01 10.93
CA ASN A 21 13.65 -11.18 11.79
C ASN A 21 14.56 -9.94 11.69
N PRO A 22 14.74 -9.17 12.78
CA PRO A 22 15.61 -7.99 12.79
C PRO A 22 17.05 -8.26 12.33
N ALA A 23 17.56 -9.49 12.52
CA ALA A 23 18.91 -9.86 12.11
C ALA A 23 19.06 -10.12 10.60
N THR A 24 17.96 -10.40 9.88
CA THR A 24 18.01 -10.74 8.45
C THR A 24 17.29 -9.74 7.55
N ARG A 25 16.37 -8.93 8.09
CA ARG A 25 15.51 -8.03 7.30
C ARG A 25 16.29 -7.07 6.40
N ASP A 26 17.44 -6.58 6.85
CA ASP A 26 18.25 -5.63 6.10
C ASP A 26 18.99 -6.34 4.96
N LYS A 27 19.41 -7.59 5.19
CA LYS A 27 19.96 -8.47 4.14
C LYS A 27 18.89 -8.79 3.09
N ASP A 28 17.67 -9.11 3.52
CA ASP A 28 16.54 -9.38 2.60
C ASP A 28 16.21 -8.17 1.73
N LEU A 29 16.29 -6.96 2.32
CA LEU A 29 16.13 -5.70 1.61
C LEU A 29 17.22 -5.51 0.53
N GLU A 30 18.48 -5.74 0.86
CA GLU A 30 19.58 -5.65 -0.12
C GLU A 30 19.43 -6.69 -1.25
N ILE A 31 19.01 -7.93 -0.95
CA ILE A 31 18.73 -8.94 -1.97
C ILE A 31 17.65 -8.47 -2.96
N ILE A 32 16.59 -7.81 -2.48
CA ILE A 32 15.54 -7.26 -3.35
C ILE A 32 16.06 -6.08 -4.18
N LYS A 33 16.88 -5.20 -3.61
CA LYS A 33 17.51 -4.08 -4.34
C LYS A 33 18.41 -4.56 -5.47
N GLU A 34 19.29 -5.53 -5.18
CA GLU A 34 20.15 -6.15 -6.18
C GLU A 34 19.33 -6.82 -7.28
N TRP A 35 18.25 -7.49 -6.93
CA TRP A 35 17.36 -8.12 -7.91
C TRP A 35 16.67 -7.07 -8.79
N LEU A 36 16.12 -6.00 -8.20
CA LEU A 36 15.48 -4.89 -8.94
C LEU A 36 16.46 -4.23 -9.92
N ALA A 37 17.71 -4.01 -9.50
CA ALA A 37 18.75 -3.44 -10.37
C ALA A 37 19.06 -4.31 -11.61
N LYS A 38 18.79 -5.63 -11.53
CA LYS A 38 18.98 -6.59 -12.62
C LYS A 38 17.76 -6.73 -13.54
N GLN A 39 16.63 -6.06 -13.24
CA GLN A 39 15.41 -6.14 -14.05
C GLN A 39 15.31 -4.93 -15.00
N PRO A 40 15.68 -5.06 -16.30
CA PRO A 40 15.72 -3.92 -17.23
C PRO A 40 14.33 -3.39 -17.62
N HIS A 41 13.28 -4.21 -17.49
CA HIS A 41 11.90 -3.83 -17.79
C HIS A 41 11.22 -3.07 -16.65
N LEU A 42 11.79 -3.09 -15.44
CA LEU A 42 11.27 -2.38 -14.28
C LEU A 42 11.89 -0.98 -14.17
N PRO A 43 11.17 0.01 -13.62
CA PRO A 43 11.74 1.32 -13.38
C PRO A 43 12.86 1.25 -12.33
N LYS A 44 13.82 2.17 -12.40
CA LYS A 44 14.81 2.34 -11.34
C LYS A 44 14.10 2.71 -10.04
N PHE A 45 14.17 1.82 -9.06
CA PHE A 45 13.48 1.96 -7.78
C PHE A 45 14.44 1.68 -6.63
N ASN A 46 14.70 2.69 -5.81
CA ASN A 46 15.64 2.62 -4.70
C ASN A 46 15.07 3.36 -3.48
N ASP A 47 13.96 2.83 -2.94
CA ASP A 47 13.28 3.35 -1.76
C ASP A 47 13.20 2.23 -0.72
N ASP A 48 14.15 2.23 0.22
CA ASP A 48 14.31 1.20 1.23
C ASP A 48 13.04 1.04 2.08
N GLN A 49 12.34 2.14 2.42
CA GLN A 49 11.14 2.09 3.23
C GLN A 49 9.98 1.43 2.47
N ARG A 50 9.81 1.73 1.18
CA ARG A 50 8.80 1.07 0.35
C ARG A 50 9.15 -0.39 0.11
N ILE A 51 10.41 -0.72 -0.19
CA ILE A 51 10.86 -2.11 -0.37
C ILE A 51 10.60 -2.92 0.90
N MET A 52 10.92 -2.38 2.07
CA MET A 52 10.61 -3.00 3.37
C MET A 52 9.10 -3.23 3.55
N THR A 53 8.27 -2.30 3.08
CA THR A 53 6.81 -2.46 3.10
C THR A 53 6.34 -3.62 2.23
N PHE A 54 6.94 -3.83 1.05
CA PHE A 54 6.66 -4.99 0.20
C PHE A 54 7.09 -6.30 0.87
N LEU A 55 8.29 -6.33 1.49
CA LEU A 55 8.80 -7.49 2.23
C LEU A 55 7.85 -7.88 3.37
N ARG A 56 7.45 -6.92 4.21
CA ARG A 56 6.44 -7.11 5.26
C ARG A 56 5.14 -7.64 4.70
N GLY A 57 4.62 -7.04 3.62
CA GLY A 57 3.40 -7.47 2.95
C GLY A 57 3.49 -8.86 2.28
N CYS A 58 4.69 -9.42 2.16
CA CYS A 58 4.97 -10.76 1.64
C CYS A 58 5.47 -11.72 2.72
N LYS A 59 5.40 -11.33 4.01
CA LYS A 59 5.91 -12.09 5.15
C LYS A 59 7.37 -12.53 4.99
N PHE A 60 8.20 -11.62 4.47
CA PHE A 60 9.63 -11.83 4.17
C PHE A 60 9.93 -12.97 3.18
N SER A 61 8.93 -13.46 2.44
CA SER A 61 9.17 -14.36 1.31
C SER A 61 9.71 -13.56 0.11
N LEU A 62 11.01 -13.73 -0.17
CA LEU A 62 11.68 -13.04 -1.27
C LEU A 62 11.02 -13.31 -2.63
N GLU A 63 10.65 -14.55 -2.93
CA GLU A 63 9.99 -14.91 -4.19
C GLU A 63 8.64 -14.22 -4.36
N LYS A 64 7.81 -14.21 -3.30
CA LYS A 64 6.52 -13.50 -3.32
C LYS A 64 6.74 -12.00 -3.47
N CYS A 65 7.76 -11.44 -2.81
CA CYS A 65 8.10 -10.02 -2.91
C CYS A 65 8.48 -9.64 -4.34
N LYS A 66 9.38 -10.40 -4.98
CA LYS A 66 9.79 -10.20 -6.39
C LYS A 66 8.58 -10.20 -7.33
N ARG A 67 7.74 -11.24 -7.26
CA ARG A 67 6.51 -11.33 -8.07
C ARG A 67 5.55 -10.17 -7.84
N LYS A 68 5.39 -9.74 -6.59
CA LYS A 68 4.51 -8.62 -6.23
C LYS A 68 5.04 -7.29 -6.74
N LEU A 69 6.34 -7.04 -6.65
CA LEU A 69 7.00 -5.84 -7.17
C LEU A 69 6.89 -5.76 -8.69
N ASP A 70 7.16 -6.86 -9.39
CA ASP A 70 7.02 -6.92 -10.85
C ASP A 70 5.59 -6.56 -11.28
N MET A 71 4.60 -7.25 -10.71
CA MET A 71 3.18 -6.98 -10.98
C MET A 71 2.77 -5.54 -10.60
N TYR A 72 3.31 -5.02 -9.48
CA TYR A 72 3.02 -3.66 -9.02
C TYR A 72 3.41 -2.60 -10.05
N PHE A 73 4.57 -2.74 -10.68
CA PHE A 73 5.03 -1.80 -11.71
C PHE A 73 4.33 -2.06 -13.05
N THR A 74 4.20 -3.33 -13.45
CA THR A 74 3.51 -3.72 -14.68
C THR A 74 2.08 -3.19 -14.73
N MET A 75 1.29 -3.38 -13.66
CA MET A 75 -0.11 -2.90 -13.61
C MET A 75 -0.22 -1.38 -13.69
N ARG A 76 0.76 -0.62 -13.18
CA ARG A 76 0.77 0.84 -13.28
C ARG A 76 1.05 1.34 -14.68
N ALA A 77 1.86 0.61 -15.43
CA ALA A 77 2.16 0.92 -16.82
C ALA A 77 1.01 0.52 -17.76
N VAL A 78 0.41 -0.66 -17.54
CA VAL A 78 -0.60 -1.24 -18.43
C VAL A 78 -2.00 -0.67 -18.17
N VAL A 79 -2.29 -0.22 -16.96
CA VAL A 79 -3.64 0.22 -16.55
C VAL A 79 -3.61 1.68 -16.04
N PRO A 80 -3.17 2.65 -16.88
CA PRO A 80 -2.95 4.04 -16.47
C PRO A 80 -4.24 4.74 -16.01
N GLU A 81 -5.42 4.28 -16.43
CA GLU A 81 -6.71 4.83 -16.02
C GLU A 81 -6.95 4.75 -14.51
N PHE A 82 -6.35 3.78 -13.80
CA PHE A 82 -6.42 3.68 -12.33
C PHE A 82 -5.24 4.35 -11.60
N PHE A 83 -4.07 4.40 -12.23
CA PHE A 83 -2.83 4.76 -11.55
C PHE A 83 -2.24 6.13 -11.94
N SER A 84 -2.68 6.72 -13.05
CA SER A 84 -2.24 8.05 -13.53
C SER A 84 -3.24 9.15 -13.18
N ASN A 85 -2.79 10.41 -13.28
CA ASN A 85 -3.60 11.62 -13.05
C ASN A 85 -4.31 11.66 -11.68
N ARG A 86 -3.62 11.19 -10.63
CA ARG A 86 -4.08 11.26 -9.24
C ARG A 86 -3.83 12.65 -8.65
N ASP A 87 -4.73 13.56 -8.95
CA ASP A 87 -4.73 14.92 -8.42
C ASP A 87 -6.09 15.23 -7.78
N ILE A 88 -6.10 15.38 -6.46
CA ILE A 88 -7.30 15.59 -5.65
C ILE A 88 -7.96 16.95 -5.91
N THR A 89 -7.27 17.87 -6.58
CA THR A 89 -7.82 19.18 -6.96
C THR A 89 -8.68 19.11 -8.23
N ARG A 90 -8.62 18.00 -8.98
CA ARG A 90 -9.45 17.80 -10.17
C ARG A 90 -10.94 17.76 -9.77
N PRO A 91 -11.83 18.47 -10.47
CA PRO A 91 -13.25 18.50 -10.15
C PRO A 91 -13.87 17.10 -10.03
N ALA A 92 -13.51 16.18 -10.91
CA ALA A 92 -13.99 14.79 -10.87
C ALA A 92 -13.66 14.07 -9.55
N LEU A 93 -12.46 14.25 -9.00
CA LEU A 93 -12.07 13.63 -7.73
C LEU A 93 -12.68 14.36 -6.54
N GLN A 94 -12.81 15.68 -6.60
CA GLN A 94 -13.50 16.46 -5.57
C GLN A 94 -14.97 16.06 -5.43
N GLU A 95 -15.69 15.85 -6.54
CA GLU A 95 -17.05 15.34 -6.48
C GLU A 95 -17.11 13.96 -5.81
N ILE A 96 -16.18 13.06 -6.14
CA ILE A 96 -16.11 11.73 -5.49
C ILE A 96 -15.88 11.84 -3.98
N THR A 97 -15.01 12.76 -3.52
CA THR A 97 -14.79 12.96 -2.08
C THR A 97 -16.05 13.41 -1.33
N LYS A 98 -17.02 14.03 -2.01
CA LYS A 98 -18.32 14.39 -1.44
C LYS A 98 -19.33 13.24 -1.41
N LEU A 99 -19.07 12.17 -2.15
CA LEU A 99 -19.97 11.02 -2.27
C LEU A 99 -19.58 9.88 -1.32
N VAL A 100 -18.28 9.63 -1.19
CA VAL A 100 -17.75 8.54 -0.39
C VAL A 100 -16.58 9.01 0.46
N HIS A 101 -16.56 8.59 1.71
CA HIS A 101 -15.46 8.81 2.63
C HIS A 101 -14.84 7.47 3.04
N LEU A 102 -13.50 7.37 2.98
CA LEU A 102 -12.74 6.19 3.43
C LEU A 102 -11.67 6.54 4.48
N PRO A 103 -12.02 7.19 5.61
CA PRO A 103 -11.02 7.56 6.60
C PRO A 103 -10.48 6.32 7.35
N PRO A 104 -9.16 6.29 7.64
CA PRO A 104 -8.61 5.35 8.60
C PRO A 104 -8.99 5.75 10.02
N LEU A 105 -9.37 4.78 10.86
CA LEU A 105 -9.60 5.03 12.28
C LEU A 105 -8.28 5.27 13.02
N PRO A 106 -8.25 6.16 14.04
CA PRO A 106 -7.03 6.46 14.80
C PRO A 106 -6.47 5.28 15.58
N GLY A 107 -7.32 4.35 16.01
CA GLY A 107 -6.94 3.16 16.77
C GLY A 107 -6.55 1.97 15.88
N LEU A 108 -5.90 0.99 16.51
CA LEU A 108 -5.57 -0.31 15.93
C LEU A 108 -6.43 -1.40 16.57
N THR A 109 -6.70 -2.48 15.85
CA THR A 109 -7.30 -3.68 16.45
C THR A 109 -6.32 -4.35 17.41
N LYS A 110 -6.80 -5.30 18.23
CA LYS A 110 -5.95 -6.13 19.10
C LYS A 110 -4.85 -6.89 18.36
N LYS A 111 -5.00 -7.10 17.04
CA LYS A 111 -4.01 -7.75 16.16
C LYS A 111 -3.10 -6.74 15.46
N GLY A 112 -3.19 -5.44 15.77
CA GLY A 112 -2.38 -4.42 15.12
C GLY A 112 -2.84 -4.01 13.73
N CYS A 113 -4.06 -4.38 13.32
CA CYS A 113 -4.59 -3.96 12.02
C CYS A 113 -5.19 -2.55 12.09
N ARG A 114 -4.96 -1.74 11.06
CA ARG A 114 -5.66 -0.48 10.86
C ARG A 114 -7.03 -0.74 10.26
N VAL A 115 -8.06 -0.13 10.82
CA VAL A 115 -9.43 -0.20 10.29
C VAL A 115 -9.68 1.02 9.40
N ILE A 116 -10.25 0.79 8.22
CA ILE A 116 -10.75 1.84 7.33
C ILE A 116 -12.27 1.66 7.27
N ILE A 117 -13.03 2.73 7.51
CA ILE A 117 -14.48 2.73 7.36
C ILE A 117 -14.82 3.37 6.02
N MET A 118 -15.60 2.68 5.20
CA MET A 118 -16.20 3.26 4.00
C MET A 118 -17.61 3.75 4.32
N ARG A 119 -17.88 5.02 4.07
CA ARG A 119 -19.21 5.64 4.21
C ARG A 119 -19.64 6.24 2.88
N GLY A 120 -20.69 5.69 2.29
CA GLY A 120 -21.45 6.38 1.25
C GLY A 120 -22.37 7.42 1.88
N ILE A 121 -22.43 8.62 1.30
CA ILE A 121 -23.25 9.72 1.83
C ILE A 121 -24.66 9.66 1.26
N ASP A 122 -24.78 9.41 -0.04
CA ASP A 122 -26.05 9.34 -0.76
C ASP A 122 -26.23 7.95 -1.38
N LYS A 123 -27.37 7.33 -1.10
CA LYS A 123 -27.74 6.01 -1.60
C LYS A 123 -28.23 6.05 -3.06
N ASP A 124 -28.77 7.18 -3.49
CA ASP A 124 -29.40 7.36 -4.81
C ASP A 124 -28.40 7.95 -5.83
N CYS A 125 -27.14 8.15 -5.40
CA CYS A 125 -26.08 8.65 -6.26
C CYS A 125 -25.77 7.66 -7.39
N PRO A 126 -25.73 8.12 -8.66
CA PRO A 126 -25.31 7.27 -9.76
C PRO A 126 -23.87 6.79 -9.52
N THR A 127 -23.59 5.54 -9.87
CA THR A 127 -22.27 4.94 -9.65
C THR A 127 -21.19 5.81 -10.30
N PRO A 128 -20.26 6.38 -9.51
CA PRO A 128 -19.20 7.20 -10.07
C PRO A 128 -18.27 6.35 -10.93
N ASN A 129 -17.50 7.01 -11.81
CA ASN A 129 -16.51 6.33 -12.62
C ASN A 129 -15.52 5.56 -11.73
N ILE A 130 -15.53 4.24 -11.81
CA ILE A 130 -14.78 3.35 -10.91
C ILE A 130 -13.27 3.66 -10.93
N PRO A 131 -12.60 3.83 -12.10
CA PRO A 131 -11.21 4.25 -12.13
C PRO A 131 -10.91 5.54 -11.37
N GLU A 132 -11.76 6.57 -11.49
CA GLU A 132 -11.60 7.81 -10.74
C GLU A 132 -11.89 7.60 -9.24
N THR A 133 -12.86 6.76 -8.87
CA THR A 133 -13.16 6.46 -7.45
C THR A 133 -12.00 5.78 -6.75
N MET A 134 -11.26 4.91 -7.43
CA MET A 134 -10.08 4.24 -6.87
C MET A 134 -8.83 5.15 -6.75
N LYS A 135 -8.92 6.42 -7.16
CA LYS A 135 -7.85 7.42 -7.01
C LYS A 135 -7.95 8.25 -5.74
N VAL A 136 -9.13 8.26 -5.11
CA VAL A 136 -9.48 9.04 -3.90
C VAL A 136 -9.22 8.24 -2.63
#